data_AF-A0A024P4E2-F1
#
_entry.id   AF-A0A024P4E2-F1
#
_cell.length_a   1.000
_cell.length_b   1.000
_cell.length_c   1.000
_cell.angle_alpha   90.00
_cell.angle_beta   90.00
_cell.angle_gamma   90.00
#
_symmetry.space_group_name_H-M   'P 1'
#
loop_
_entity.id
_entity.type
_entity.pdbx_description
1 polymer ?
#
loop_
_entity_poly.entity_id
_entity_poly.type
_entity_poly.pdbx_seq_one_letter_code
_entity_poly.pdbx_strand_id
1 'polypeptide(L)'
;MRIVANREALPYPALVEALFMLLTYELLREAGLRMPKIFGGPVVTILGLVLIGQAAVQAGIVGPVMAIVVSVTALTAFILPNYEFHQVIRFCGIPLLLLAGFFGFMGIIVGLMFGLTHLVSLRSFGVPYFSPVSPARKEGWKDVFIRAPWWAMETRAPGIGVENMNRSGENNSATPPKTGKENRDEENEG
;
A
#
# COMPACT_ATOMS: atom_id res chain seq x y z
N MET A 1 -21.40 0.94 26.75
CA MET A 1 -21.40 -0.42 27.33
C MET A 1 -21.60 -1.57 26.33
N ARG A 2 -22.09 -1.35 25.09
CA ARG A 2 -22.38 -2.45 24.14
C ARG A 2 -21.15 -3.15 23.52
N ILE A 3 -20.00 -2.47 23.43
CA ILE A 3 -18.77 -3.03 22.82
C ILE A 3 -18.08 -4.03 23.78
N VAL A 4 -18.10 -3.76 25.08
CA VAL A 4 -17.53 -4.65 26.11
C VAL A 4 -18.42 -5.89 26.28
N ALA A 5 -19.74 -5.72 26.32
CA ALA A 5 -20.70 -6.82 26.40
C ALA A 5 -20.64 -7.78 25.19
N ASN A 6 -20.32 -7.27 23.98
CA ASN A 6 -20.12 -8.12 22.81
C ASN A 6 -18.82 -8.93 22.84
N ARG A 7 -17.84 -8.60 23.69
CA ARG A 7 -16.61 -9.40 23.87
C ARG A 7 -16.73 -10.46 24.96
N GLU A 8 -17.64 -10.32 25.91
CA GLU A 8 -17.91 -11.34 26.93
C GLU A 8 -18.62 -12.58 26.37
N ALA A 9 -19.28 -12.46 25.21
CA ALA A 9 -20.01 -13.54 24.57
C ALA A 9 -19.18 -14.38 23.57
N LEU A 10 -17.93 -13.98 23.29
CA LEU A 10 -17.09 -14.62 22.29
C LEU A 10 -16.02 -15.52 22.95
N PRO A 11 -15.81 -16.74 22.44
CA PRO A 11 -14.89 -17.70 23.05
C PRO A 11 -13.41 -17.40 22.79
N TYR A 12 -13.09 -16.55 21.79
CA TYR A 12 -11.72 -16.31 21.34
C TYR A 12 -11.25 -14.88 21.59
N PRO A 13 -9.95 -14.67 21.88
CA PRO A 13 -9.38 -13.33 21.93
C PRO A 13 -9.27 -12.74 20.52
N ALA A 14 -9.31 -11.41 20.43
CA ALA A 14 -9.30 -10.68 19.15
C ALA A 14 -8.10 -11.01 18.23
N LEU A 15 -6.95 -11.38 18.81
CA LEU A 15 -5.80 -11.85 18.04
C LEU A 15 -6.14 -13.11 17.23
N VAL A 16 -6.79 -14.09 17.86
CA VAL A 16 -7.15 -15.38 17.26
C VAL A 16 -8.28 -15.18 16.25
N GLU A 17 -9.29 -14.36 16.58
CA GLU A 17 -10.35 -13.98 15.64
C GLU A 17 -9.78 -13.36 14.35
N ALA A 18 -8.87 -12.39 14.49
CA ALA A 18 -8.22 -11.73 13.36
C ALA A 18 -7.37 -12.71 12.55
N LEU A 19 -6.56 -13.53 13.22
CA LEU A 19 -5.68 -14.50 12.55
C LEU A 19 -6.49 -15.51 11.74
N PHE A 20 -7.58 -16.05 12.29
CA PHE A 20 -8.47 -16.98 11.60
C PHE A 20 -9.10 -16.34 10.35
N MET A 21 -9.62 -15.13 10.48
CA MET A 21 -10.22 -14.40 9.36
C MET A 21 -9.19 -14.02 8.29
N LEU A 22 -7.98 -13.58 8.67
CA LEU A 22 -6.90 -13.25 7.74
C LEU A 22 -6.35 -14.48 7.01
N LEU A 23 -6.27 -15.62 7.70
CA LEU A 23 -5.86 -16.88 7.07
C LEU A 23 -6.90 -17.31 6.03
N THR A 24 -8.18 -17.29 6.42
CA THR A 24 -9.28 -17.69 5.56
C THR A 24 -9.42 -16.78 4.35
N TYR A 25 -9.27 -15.47 4.54
CA TYR A 25 -9.21 -14.51 3.44
C TYR A 25 -8.16 -14.87 2.39
N GLU A 26 -6.98 -15.33 2.81
CA GLU A 26 -5.98 -15.71 1.82
C GLU A 26 -6.30 -17.02 1.12
N LEU A 27 -6.76 -18.02 1.86
CA LEU A 27 -7.14 -19.30 1.24
C LEU A 27 -8.17 -19.06 0.13
N LEU A 28 -9.11 -18.14 0.38
CA LEU A 28 -10.06 -17.68 -0.63
C LEU A 28 -9.39 -16.94 -1.79
N ARG A 29 -8.48 -16.02 -1.51
CA ARG A 29 -7.80 -15.23 -2.54
C ARG A 29 -6.90 -16.09 -3.44
N GLU A 30 -6.15 -17.01 -2.87
CA GLU A 30 -5.31 -17.96 -3.59
C GLU A 30 -6.17 -18.90 -4.44
N ALA A 31 -7.28 -19.41 -3.88
CA ALA A 31 -8.24 -20.19 -4.63
C ALA A 31 -8.84 -19.38 -5.79
N GLY A 32 -9.22 -18.13 -5.55
CA GLY A 32 -9.74 -17.23 -6.59
C GLY A 32 -8.73 -16.99 -7.72
N LEU A 33 -7.46 -16.79 -7.40
CA LEU A 33 -6.42 -16.56 -8.40
C LEU A 33 -6.05 -17.80 -9.21
N ARG A 34 -6.16 -18.99 -8.60
CA ARG A 34 -5.83 -20.26 -9.25
C ARG A 34 -6.96 -20.79 -10.13
N MET A 35 -8.14 -20.21 -10.03
CA MET A 35 -9.31 -20.56 -10.83
C MET A 35 -9.29 -19.89 -12.23
N PRO A 36 -9.90 -20.50 -13.25
CA PRO A 36 -9.96 -19.93 -14.60
C PRO A 36 -10.64 -18.56 -14.62
N LYS A 37 -10.01 -17.60 -15.32
CA LYS A 37 -10.42 -16.18 -15.35
C LYS A 37 -11.83 -15.92 -15.86
N ILE A 38 -12.39 -16.83 -16.65
CA ILE A 38 -13.66 -16.62 -17.36
C ILE A 38 -14.86 -16.67 -16.40
N PHE A 39 -14.79 -17.47 -15.33
CA PHE A 39 -15.91 -17.59 -14.36
C PHE A 39 -15.49 -17.87 -12.91
N GLY A 40 -14.34 -18.52 -12.68
CA GLY A 40 -14.05 -19.08 -11.35
C GLY A 40 -13.50 -18.07 -10.36
N GLY A 41 -12.58 -17.21 -10.78
CA GLY A 41 -11.85 -16.34 -9.85
C GLY A 41 -12.71 -15.30 -9.12
N PRO A 42 -13.49 -14.46 -9.83
CA PRO A 42 -14.37 -13.48 -9.20
C PRO A 42 -15.46 -14.12 -8.32
N VAL A 43 -16.04 -15.23 -8.77
CA VAL A 43 -17.14 -15.91 -8.07
C VAL A 43 -16.67 -16.50 -6.74
N VAL A 44 -15.53 -17.21 -6.73
CA VAL A 44 -14.95 -17.79 -5.50
C VAL A 44 -14.57 -16.69 -4.51
N THR A 45 -14.02 -15.57 -4.99
CA THR A 45 -13.62 -14.45 -4.13
C THR A 45 -14.82 -13.76 -3.49
N ILE A 46 -15.87 -13.47 -4.27
CA ILE A 46 -17.07 -12.77 -3.78
C ILE A 46 -17.87 -13.67 -2.84
N LEU A 47 -18.19 -14.89 -3.26
CA LEU A 47 -18.99 -15.82 -2.46
C LEU A 47 -18.22 -16.27 -1.23
N GLY A 48 -16.92 -16.57 -1.37
CA GLY A 48 -16.07 -16.94 -0.25
C GLY A 48 -16.04 -15.87 0.83
N LEU A 49 -15.79 -14.60 0.46
CA LEU A 49 -15.65 -13.52 1.44
C LEU A 49 -16.96 -13.28 2.21
N VAL A 50 -18.09 -13.20 1.51
CA VAL A 50 -19.40 -12.91 2.12
C VAL A 50 -19.90 -14.10 2.94
N LEU A 51 -19.87 -15.32 2.38
CA LEU A 51 -20.40 -16.51 3.05
C LEU A 51 -19.59 -16.86 4.29
N ILE A 52 -18.25 -16.78 4.22
CA ILE A 52 -17.41 -17.05 5.39
C ILE A 52 -17.55 -15.95 6.43
N GLY A 53 -17.60 -14.68 6.03
CA GLY A 53 -17.81 -13.57 6.96
C GLY A 53 -19.14 -13.70 7.72
N GLN A 54 -20.22 -14.05 7.02
CA GLN A 54 -21.52 -14.27 7.65
C GLN A 54 -21.54 -15.53 8.52
N ALA A 55 -21.02 -16.64 8.03
CA ALA A 55 -20.96 -17.90 8.78
C ALA A 55 -20.12 -17.77 10.06
N ALA A 56 -18.97 -17.08 10.00
CA ALA A 56 -18.10 -16.86 11.15
C ALA A 56 -18.77 -16.04 12.26
N VAL A 57 -19.57 -15.02 11.88
CA VAL A 57 -20.33 -14.21 12.84
C VAL A 57 -21.52 -14.99 13.40
N GLN A 58 -22.27 -15.72 12.57
CA GLN A 58 -23.42 -16.52 13.01
C GLN A 58 -23.02 -17.68 13.92
N ALA A 59 -21.88 -18.32 13.64
CA ALA A 59 -21.33 -19.40 14.47
C ALA A 59 -20.71 -18.89 15.78
N GLY A 60 -20.64 -17.57 16.02
CA GLY A 60 -20.03 -16.99 17.21
C GLY A 60 -18.50 -17.20 17.29
N ILE A 61 -17.85 -17.53 16.17
CA ILE A 61 -16.40 -17.73 16.11
C ILE A 61 -15.70 -16.36 16.10
N VAL A 62 -16.30 -15.37 15.45
CA VAL A 62 -15.74 -14.03 15.28
C VAL A 62 -16.79 -12.98 15.64
N GLY A 63 -16.38 -11.95 16.36
CA GLY A 63 -17.27 -10.85 16.73
C GLY A 63 -17.66 -9.98 15.53
N PRO A 64 -18.89 -9.41 15.49
CA PRO A 64 -19.33 -8.56 14.38
C PRO A 64 -18.39 -7.39 14.10
N VAL A 65 -17.85 -6.76 15.15
CA VAL A 65 -16.91 -5.63 15.02
C VAL A 65 -15.58 -6.07 14.38
N MET A 66 -15.03 -7.21 14.82
CA MET A 66 -13.80 -7.74 14.24
C MET A 66 -14.00 -8.18 12.79
N ALA A 67 -15.13 -8.81 12.48
CA ALA A 67 -15.49 -9.18 11.12
C ALA A 67 -15.52 -7.96 10.18
N ILE A 68 -16.07 -6.83 10.62
CA ILE A 68 -16.08 -5.59 9.83
C ILE A 68 -14.65 -5.08 9.60
N VAL A 69 -13.83 -4.99 10.66
CA VAL A 69 -12.44 -4.49 10.56
C VAL A 69 -11.62 -5.34 9.59
N VAL A 70 -11.72 -6.67 9.69
CA VAL A 70 -10.99 -7.57 8.79
C VAL A 70 -11.54 -7.49 7.37
N SER A 71 -12.86 -7.39 7.18
CA SER A 71 -13.47 -7.27 5.86
C SER A 71 -13.03 -6.01 5.12
N VAL A 72 -12.96 -4.86 5.81
CA VAL A 72 -12.44 -3.61 5.22
C VAL A 72 -10.97 -3.75 4.84
N THR A 73 -10.17 -4.38 5.70
CA THR A 73 -8.74 -4.64 5.44
C THR A 73 -8.56 -5.54 4.21
N ALA A 74 -9.32 -6.63 4.14
CA ALA A 74 -9.35 -7.57 3.03
C ALA A 74 -9.75 -6.91 1.70
N LEU A 75 -10.76 -6.01 1.73
CA LEU A 75 -11.20 -5.27 0.55
C LEU A 75 -10.14 -4.26 0.09
N THR A 76 -9.50 -3.54 1.02
CA THR A 76 -8.45 -2.57 0.72
C THR A 76 -7.26 -3.22 0.03
N ALA A 77 -6.96 -4.48 0.36
CA ALA A 77 -5.86 -5.20 -0.22
C ALA A 77 -6.03 -5.53 -1.72
N PHE A 78 -7.24 -5.37 -2.29
CA PHE A 78 -7.49 -5.47 -3.74
C PHE A 78 -7.10 -4.21 -4.53
N ILE A 79 -6.83 -3.08 -3.85
CA ILE A 79 -6.36 -1.85 -4.52
C ILE A 79 -4.97 -2.05 -5.13
N LEU A 80 -4.18 -3.00 -4.60
CA LEU A 80 -2.85 -3.31 -5.08
C LEU A 80 -2.92 -4.05 -6.42
N PRO A 81 -2.48 -3.44 -7.55
CA PRO A 81 -2.58 -4.06 -8.87
C PRO A 81 -1.54 -5.17 -9.09
N ASN A 82 -0.48 -5.21 -8.28
CA ASN A 82 0.61 -6.17 -8.38
C ASN A 82 0.44 -7.29 -7.35
N TYR A 83 0.40 -8.53 -7.83
CA TYR A 83 0.19 -9.72 -7.00
C TYR A 83 1.34 -9.97 -6.01
N GLU A 84 2.58 -9.92 -6.50
CA GLU A 84 3.79 -10.11 -5.70
C GLU A 84 3.86 -9.08 -4.57
N PHE A 85 3.51 -7.84 -4.87
CA PHE A 85 3.50 -6.76 -3.88
C PHE A 85 2.44 -6.98 -2.79
N HIS A 86 1.27 -7.50 -3.15
CA HIS A 86 0.27 -7.88 -2.15
C HIS A 86 0.77 -9.00 -1.25
N GLN A 87 1.40 -10.05 -1.81
CA GLN A 87 1.93 -11.15 -1.01
C GLN A 87 2.95 -10.64 0.02
N VAL A 88 3.86 -9.75 -0.37
CA VAL A 88 4.84 -9.13 0.55
C VAL A 88 4.15 -8.38 1.68
N ILE A 89 3.16 -7.54 1.38
CA ILE A 89 2.42 -6.78 2.40
C ILE A 89 1.74 -7.72 3.40
N ARG A 90 1.19 -8.84 2.94
CA ARG A 90 0.57 -9.82 3.81
C ARG A 90 1.58 -10.59 4.66
N PHE A 91 2.70 -11.00 4.09
CA PHE A 91 3.80 -11.62 4.83
C PHE A 91 4.38 -10.69 5.89
N CYS A 92 4.39 -9.38 5.67
CA CYS A 92 4.73 -8.40 6.71
C CYS A 92 3.59 -8.17 7.72
N GLY A 93 2.34 -8.27 7.29
CA GLY A 93 1.15 -8.04 8.11
C GLY A 93 0.92 -9.09 9.20
N ILE A 94 1.13 -10.37 8.91
CA ILE A 94 0.94 -11.45 9.91
C ILE A 94 1.88 -11.30 11.12
N PRO A 95 3.20 -11.09 10.97
CA PRO A 95 4.08 -10.76 12.08
C PRO A 95 3.63 -9.53 12.85
N LEU A 96 3.23 -8.47 12.15
CA LEU A 96 2.80 -7.23 12.78
C LEU A 96 1.52 -7.41 13.61
N LEU A 97 0.59 -8.26 13.15
CA LEU A 97 -0.59 -8.68 13.90
C LEU A 97 -0.22 -9.47 15.16
N LEU A 98 0.75 -10.38 15.08
CA LEU A 98 1.23 -11.13 16.24
C LEU A 98 1.88 -10.19 17.27
N LEU A 99 2.77 -9.30 16.83
CA LEU A 99 3.35 -8.28 17.72
C LEU A 99 2.26 -7.40 18.35
N ALA A 100 1.25 -6.99 17.59
CA ALA A 100 0.11 -6.24 18.11
C ALA A 100 -0.72 -7.03 19.13
N GLY A 101 -0.86 -8.34 18.93
CA GLY A 101 -1.58 -9.22 19.84
C GLY A 101 -0.88 -9.44 21.17
N PHE A 102 0.44 -9.63 21.15
CA PHE A 102 1.22 -9.88 22.37
C PHE A 102 1.61 -8.60 23.11
N PHE A 103 2.01 -7.55 22.38
CA PHE A 103 2.55 -6.32 22.96
C PHE A 103 1.64 -5.09 22.76
N GLY A 104 0.46 -5.27 22.15
CA GLY A 104 -0.46 -4.17 21.88
C GLY A 104 0.10 -3.15 20.89
N PHE A 105 -0.22 -1.88 21.12
CA PHE A 105 0.25 -0.77 20.30
C PHE A 105 1.78 -0.65 20.26
N MET A 106 2.47 -0.99 21.35
CA MET A 106 3.93 -0.97 21.40
C MET A 106 4.55 -1.97 20.41
N GLY A 107 3.95 -3.15 20.26
CA GLY A 107 4.38 -4.15 19.29
C GLY A 107 4.28 -3.66 17.85
N ILE A 108 3.24 -2.90 17.53
CA ILE A 108 3.06 -2.27 16.21
C ILE A 108 4.21 -1.30 15.92
N ILE A 109 4.53 -0.42 16.87
CA ILE A 109 5.61 0.57 16.69
C ILE A 109 6.95 -0.15 16.46
N VAL A 110 7.27 -1.14 17.29
CA VAL A 110 8.52 -1.90 17.18
C VAL A 110 8.58 -2.65 15.84
N GLY A 111 7.49 -3.30 15.43
CA GLY A 111 7.42 -4.01 14.15
C GLY A 111 7.60 -3.08 12.95
N LEU A 112 6.97 -1.89 12.99
CA LEU A 112 7.14 -0.87 11.95
C LEU A 112 8.56 -0.33 11.90
N MET A 113 9.19 -0.04 13.05
CA MET A 113 10.57 0.43 13.11
C MET A 113 11.56 -0.60 12.57
N PHE A 114 11.36 -1.88 12.89
CA PHE A 114 12.16 -2.97 12.35
C PHE A 114 12.01 -3.06 10.83
N GLY A 115 10.78 -3.03 10.31
CA GLY A 115 10.51 -3.03 8.87
C GLY A 115 11.13 -1.85 8.13
N LEU A 116 11.01 -0.63 8.68
CA LEU A 116 11.62 0.57 8.11
C LEU A 116 13.15 0.47 8.06
N THR A 117 13.76 0.01 9.15
CA THR A 117 15.23 -0.17 9.21
C THR A 117 15.70 -1.17 8.16
N HIS A 118 14.96 -2.27 7.98
CA HIS A 118 15.25 -3.26 6.94
C HIS A 118 15.16 -2.64 5.54
N LEU A 119 14.10 -1.88 5.24
CA LEU A 119 13.93 -1.21 3.95
C LEU A 119 15.06 -0.23 3.62
N VAL A 120 15.53 0.54 4.61
CA VAL A 120 16.62 1.50 4.42
C VAL A 120 17.97 0.80 4.18
N SER A 121 18.15 -0.40 4.72
CA SER A 121 19.36 -1.20 4.48
C SER A 121 19.41 -1.87 3.11
N LEU A 122 18.27 -2.02 2.42
CA LEU A 122 18.22 -2.68 1.12
C LEU A 122 18.82 -1.79 0.02
N ARG A 123 19.60 -2.43 -0.86
CA ARG A 123 20.16 -1.81 -2.06
C ARG A 123 19.65 -2.55 -3.30
N SER A 124 19.10 -1.83 -4.25
CA SER A 124 18.68 -2.34 -5.56
C SER A 124 19.71 -1.91 -6.60
N PHE A 125 20.43 -2.87 -7.18
CA PHE A 125 21.49 -2.62 -8.17
C PHE A 125 22.49 -1.52 -7.76
N GLY A 126 22.89 -1.53 -6.47
CA GLY A 126 23.84 -0.56 -5.91
C GLY A 126 23.23 0.76 -5.43
N VAL A 127 21.96 1.04 -5.73
CA VAL A 127 21.23 2.24 -5.27
C VAL A 127 20.38 1.89 -4.03
N PRO A 128 20.39 2.70 -2.96
CA PRO A 128 19.53 2.49 -1.80
C PRO A 128 18.04 2.44 -2.18
N TYR A 129 17.30 1.43 -1.71
CA TYR A 129 15.87 1.25 -2.03
C TYR A 129 15.02 2.45 -1.59
N PHE A 130 15.43 3.12 -0.52
CA PHE A 130 14.75 4.28 0.04
C PHE A 130 15.24 5.63 -0.53
N SER A 131 16.08 5.61 -1.58
CA SER A 131 16.50 6.83 -2.29
C SER A 131 15.31 7.46 -3.00
N PRO A 132 15.11 8.80 -2.97
CA PRO A 132 15.98 9.88 -2.48
C PRO A 132 15.70 10.35 -1.03
N VAL A 133 14.88 9.63 -0.26
CA VAL A 133 14.57 9.96 1.14
C VAL A 133 15.73 9.56 2.05
N SER A 134 16.36 8.41 1.78
CA SER A 134 17.62 7.99 2.39
C SER A 134 18.52 7.33 1.34
N PRO A 135 19.71 7.89 1.04
CA PRO A 135 20.29 9.13 1.56
C PRO A 135 19.47 10.35 1.11
N ALA A 136 19.29 11.32 2.02
CA ALA A 136 18.45 12.49 1.77
C ALA A 136 19.03 13.35 0.65
N ARG A 137 18.33 13.41 -0.49
CA ARG A 137 18.69 14.24 -1.65
C ARG A 137 17.52 15.16 -2.00
N LYS A 138 17.71 16.47 -1.73
CA LYS A 138 16.64 17.49 -1.81
C LYS A 138 16.05 17.64 -3.21
N GLU A 139 16.86 17.34 -4.23
CA GLU A 139 16.48 17.42 -5.64
C GLU A 139 15.38 16.41 -5.99
N GLY A 140 15.36 15.25 -5.31
CA GLY A 140 14.39 14.19 -5.54
C GLY A 140 13.09 14.33 -4.72
N TRP A 141 13.04 15.21 -3.73
CA TRP A 141 11.85 15.36 -2.88
C TRP A 141 10.65 15.92 -3.64
N LYS A 142 10.91 16.72 -4.69
CA LYS A 142 9.92 17.22 -5.63
C LYS A 142 9.28 16.13 -6.50
N ASP A 143 9.81 14.91 -6.52
CA ASP A 143 9.19 13.78 -7.25
C ASP A 143 8.56 12.77 -6.29
N VAL A 144 9.04 12.74 -5.04
CA VAL A 144 8.54 11.83 -3.99
C VAL A 144 7.25 12.31 -3.33
N PHE A 145 7.18 13.59 -2.91
CA PHE A 145 6.04 14.07 -2.11
C PHE A 145 4.93 14.71 -2.95
N ILE A 146 5.31 15.45 -3.99
CA ILE A 146 4.38 16.20 -4.85
C ILE A 146 4.85 15.96 -6.26
N ARG A 147 4.22 15.06 -7.02
CA ARG A 147 4.63 14.73 -8.40
C ARG A 147 4.65 16.00 -9.28
N ALA A 148 5.81 16.65 -9.34
CA ALA A 148 5.97 17.92 -10.03
C ALA A 148 5.83 17.71 -11.54
N PRO A 149 5.24 18.68 -12.27
CA PRO A 149 5.15 18.58 -13.71
C PRO A 149 6.54 18.62 -14.35
N TRP A 150 6.69 17.95 -15.49
CA TRP A 150 7.99 17.73 -16.15
C TRP A 150 8.75 19.02 -16.48
N TRP A 151 8.04 20.14 -16.68
CA TRP A 151 8.64 21.43 -16.95
C TRP A 151 9.35 22.05 -15.72
N ALA A 152 8.94 21.68 -14.50
CA ALA A 152 9.56 22.16 -13.25
C ALA A 152 10.73 21.27 -12.77
N MET A 153 11.11 20.26 -13.56
CA MET A 153 12.08 19.22 -13.19
C MET A 153 13.44 19.45 -13.86
N GLU A 154 14.14 20.49 -13.41
CA GLU A 154 15.44 20.91 -13.97
C GLU A 154 16.62 20.04 -13.50
N THR A 155 16.48 19.34 -12.37
CA THR A 155 17.53 18.50 -11.79
C THR A 155 17.35 17.03 -12.17
N ARG A 156 18.44 16.35 -12.53
CA ARG A 156 18.41 14.89 -12.78
C ARG A 156 18.20 14.12 -11.47
N ALA A 157 17.53 12.98 -11.56
CA ALA A 157 17.43 12.05 -10.44
C ALA A 157 18.85 11.62 -10.03
N PRO A 158 19.27 11.89 -8.80
CA PRO A 158 20.64 11.65 -8.41
C PRO A 158 20.86 10.13 -8.24
N GLY A 159 21.88 9.57 -8.89
CA GLY A 159 22.17 8.13 -8.96
C GLY A 159 23.68 7.84 -9.08
N ILE A 160 24.04 6.58 -9.39
CA ILE A 160 25.46 6.21 -9.61
C ILE A 160 25.93 6.83 -10.92
N GLY A 161 26.97 7.68 -10.86
CA GLY A 161 27.63 8.23 -12.06
C GLY A 161 27.03 9.53 -12.63
N VAL A 162 26.24 10.28 -11.85
CA VAL A 162 25.73 11.59 -12.31
C VAL A 162 26.81 12.67 -12.10
N GLU A 163 27.57 12.96 -13.15
CA GLU A 163 28.58 14.04 -13.15
C GLU A 163 27.96 15.43 -13.38
N ASN A 164 26.84 15.48 -14.10
CA ASN A 164 26.10 16.71 -14.39
C ASN A 164 24.66 16.63 -13.82
N MET A 165 24.39 17.44 -12.79
CA MET A 165 23.07 17.51 -12.13
C MET A 165 22.01 18.28 -12.92
N ASN A 166 22.43 19.15 -13.85
CA ASN A 166 21.50 19.93 -14.67
C ASN A 166 20.94 19.07 -15.81
N ARG A 167 19.62 18.83 -15.80
CA ARG A 167 18.90 18.05 -16.82
C ARG A 167 18.73 18.83 -18.12
N SER A 168 18.45 20.13 -18.00
CA SER A 168 18.09 21.02 -19.12
C SER A 168 19.29 21.77 -19.70
N GLY A 169 20.45 21.78 -19.04
CA GLY A 169 21.55 22.66 -19.44
C GLY A 169 21.24 24.13 -19.13
N GLU A 170 22.24 25.01 -19.27
CA GLU A 170 22.15 26.41 -18.79
C GLU A 170 21.05 27.24 -19.50
N ASN A 171 20.70 26.86 -20.75
CA ASN A 171 19.80 27.65 -21.60
C ASN A 171 18.54 26.91 -22.14
N ASN A 172 18.27 25.65 -21.76
CA ASN A 172 17.09 24.90 -22.27
C ASN A 172 16.12 24.46 -21.15
N SER A 173 15.89 25.30 -20.14
CA SER A 173 14.86 25.04 -19.10
C SER A 173 13.49 24.89 -19.75
N ALA A 174 12.76 23.82 -19.39
CA ALA A 174 11.45 23.55 -19.94
C ALA A 174 10.43 24.60 -19.47
N THR A 175 9.77 25.27 -20.41
CA THR A 175 8.71 26.23 -20.11
C THR A 175 7.36 25.53 -19.91
N PRO A 176 6.46 26.08 -19.07
CA PRO A 176 5.10 25.57 -18.97
C PRO A 176 4.40 25.71 -20.34
N PRO A 177 3.46 24.80 -20.69
CA PRO A 177 2.72 24.92 -21.93
C PRO A 177 2.00 26.26 -22.00
N LYS A 178 2.22 27.02 -23.08
CA LYS A 178 1.56 28.31 -23.31
C LYS A 178 0.04 28.10 -23.23
N THR A 179 -0.59 28.71 -22.23
CA THR A 179 -2.05 28.68 -22.11
C THR A 179 -2.62 29.62 -23.18
N GLY A 180 -3.55 29.14 -24.00
CA GLY A 180 -4.02 29.74 -25.27
C GLY A 180 -4.73 31.11 -25.19
N LYS A 181 -4.19 32.06 -24.44
CA LYS A 181 -4.52 33.49 -24.55
C LYS A 181 -3.53 34.24 -25.45
N GLU A 182 -2.30 33.75 -25.62
CA GLU A 182 -1.26 34.39 -26.45
C GLU A 182 -1.49 34.19 -27.97
N ASN A 183 -2.08 33.06 -28.38
CA ASN A 183 -2.37 32.81 -29.80
C ASN A 183 -3.48 33.72 -30.38
N ARG A 184 -4.28 34.39 -29.53
CA ARG A 184 -5.36 35.26 -30.00
C ARG A 184 -4.90 36.67 -30.33
N ASP A 185 -3.74 37.06 -29.83
CA ASP A 185 -3.17 38.39 -30.07
C ASP A 185 -2.30 38.37 -31.34
N GLU A 186 -1.66 37.24 -31.68
CA GLU A 186 -0.91 37.08 -32.94
C GLU A 186 -1.79 36.87 -34.18
N GLU A 187 -3.02 36.34 -34.03
CA GLU A 187 -3.95 36.12 -35.15
C GLU A 187 -4.72 37.40 -35.53
N ASN A 188 -4.69 38.44 -34.68
CA ASN A 188 -5.41 39.71 -34.88
C ASN A 188 -4.53 40.86 -35.42
N GLU A 189 -3.23 40.60 -35.67
CA GLU A 189 -2.29 41.56 -36.27
C GLU A 189 -1.85 41.17 -37.70
N GLY A 190 -2.52 40.19 -38.32
CA GLY A 190 -2.29 39.74 -39.72
C GLY A 190 -3.25 40.34 -40.74
#